data_AF-A0A2I1C049-F1
#
_entry.id   AF-A0A2I1C049-F1
#
_cell.length_a   1.000
_cell.length_b   1.000
_cell.length_c   1.000
_cell.angle_alpha   90.00
_cell.angle_beta   90.00
_cell.angle_gamma   90.00
#
_symmetry.space_group_name_H-M   'P 1'
#
loop_
_entity.id
_entity.type
_entity.pdbx_description
1 polymer ?
#
loop_
_entity_poly.entity_id
_entity_poly.type
_entity_poly.pdbx_seq_one_letter_code
_entity_poly.pdbx_strand_id
1 'polypeptide(L)'
;MISSRRAVPLLGLAFFVIFLFAVTSLSRQWRRTPEAVGLGKLVASPSPIPSGLLNISLVDSRPSRTPYAPRPQYMPGVPKPDGAEYTKMLVVPKTQNEDTNWIAAELPDWQSAIYVVDDPSSPLHPPKNKGHEVMVYLSFIIDHYDKLPDIVAFMHSHQFAWHNEEIFGGDAAEMLRRLNVARVVREGYMNLRCIWEPGCPDWMHPSNPEDNEQKQEETMLARSWGEIFPDDPVPQVLAQPCCAQFAVSRERILAIPKARFVFYRDWILRTELSDYISGRIWEYLWHVIFTGEHIVCPEVHICFCDGYGLCFGGKEEYEAYRRLGHEKEELEDELKRWKSRAQTVEIARMRGTLGETSHLNIPEPGKDQSLREKIYEKEQKINEVLYNAAERGMDPKARALEAGRKWTEGDGY
;
A
#
# COMPACT_ATOMS: atom_id res chain seq x y z
N MET A 1 3.79 -57.44 -45.21
CA MET A 1 3.84 -57.35 -43.73
C MET A 1 4.97 -56.42 -43.32
N ILE A 2 4.65 -55.17 -42.97
CA ILE A 2 5.64 -54.22 -42.45
C ILE A 2 5.88 -54.59 -40.98
N SER A 3 7.13 -54.95 -40.65
CA SER A 3 7.51 -55.33 -39.28
C SER A 3 7.16 -54.22 -38.28
N SER A 4 6.53 -54.61 -37.16
CA SER A 4 6.02 -53.74 -36.08
C SER A 4 7.05 -52.68 -35.62
N ARG A 5 8.35 -52.96 -35.70
CA ARG A 5 9.43 -52.02 -35.35
C ARG A 5 9.62 -50.84 -36.31
N ARG A 6 9.10 -50.90 -37.54
CA ARG A 6 9.17 -49.79 -38.52
C ARG A 6 7.89 -48.96 -38.59
N ALA A 7 6.80 -49.42 -37.98
CA ALA A 7 5.52 -48.70 -37.95
C ALA A 7 5.49 -47.59 -36.89
N VAL A 8 6.19 -47.77 -35.76
CA VAL A 8 6.25 -46.81 -34.65
C VAL A 8 6.81 -45.43 -35.06
N PRO A 9 7.96 -45.31 -35.77
CA PRO A 9 8.47 -44.00 -36.17
C PRO A 9 7.59 -43.34 -37.24
N LEU A 10 6.92 -44.11 -38.10
CA LEU A 10 6.00 -43.58 -39.11
C LEU A 10 4.72 -43.03 -38.48
N LEU A 11 4.19 -43.69 -37.45
CA LEU A 11 3.06 -43.19 -36.66
C LEU A 11 3.43 -41.95 -35.85
N GLY A 12 4.64 -41.91 -35.27
CA GLY A 12 5.17 -40.72 -34.59
C GLY A 12 5.33 -39.52 -35.52
N LEU A 13 5.85 -39.74 -36.74
CA LEU A 13 5.97 -38.69 -37.75
C LEU A 13 4.61 -38.19 -38.22
N ALA A 14 3.65 -39.09 -38.45
CA ALA A 14 2.28 -38.74 -38.82
C ALA A 14 1.58 -37.92 -37.73
N PHE A 15 1.73 -38.31 -36.45
CA PHE A 15 1.21 -37.54 -35.32
C PHE A 15 1.84 -36.15 -35.23
N PHE A 16 3.15 -36.03 -35.42
CA PHE A 16 3.85 -34.76 -35.39
C PHE A 16 3.40 -33.81 -36.52
N VAL A 17 3.18 -34.34 -37.73
CA VAL A 17 2.66 -33.56 -38.86
C VAL A 17 1.23 -33.11 -38.63
N ILE A 18 0.38 -33.98 -38.06
CA ILE A 18 -1.01 -33.62 -37.71
C ILE A 18 -1.03 -32.57 -36.58
N PHE A 19 -0.15 -32.70 -35.59
CA PHE A 19 -0.01 -31.72 -34.50
C PHE A 19 0.46 -30.36 -35.04
N LEU A 20 1.48 -30.33 -35.91
CA LEU A 20 1.91 -29.09 -36.56
C LEU A 20 0.82 -28.48 -37.43
N PHE A 21 0.05 -29.30 -38.15
CA PHE A 21 -1.09 -28.81 -38.94
C PHE A 21 -2.20 -28.24 -38.06
N ALA A 22 -2.50 -28.87 -36.92
CA ALA A 22 -3.49 -28.37 -35.96
C ALA A 22 -3.04 -27.04 -35.31
N VAL A 23 -1.78 -26.94 -34.87
CA VAL A 23 -1.20 -25.71 -34.30
C VAL A 23 -1.14 -24.58 -35.34
N THR A 24 -0.80 -24.88 -36.59
CA THR A 24 -0.78 -23.88 -37.68
C THR A 24 -2.19 -23.46 -38.12
N SER A 25 -3.17 -24.36 -38.06
CA SER A 25 -4.59 -24.06 -38.31
C SER A 25 -5.19 -23.18 -37.21
N LEU A 26 -4.96 -23.53 -35.94
CA LEU A 26 -5.41 -22.76 -34.76
C LEU A 26 -4.74 -21.36 -34.72
N SER A 27 -3.46 -21.26 -35.07
CA SER A 27 -2.77 -19.95 -35.16
C SER A 27 -3.24 -19.10 -36.35
N ARG A 28 -3.67 -19.70 -37.47
CA ARG A 28 -4.35 -18.95 -38.56
C ARG A 28 -5.70 -18.40 -38.13
N GLN A 29 -6.41 -19.08 -37.24
CA GLN A 29 -7.67 -18.60 -36.66
C GLN A 29 -7.45 -17.40 -35.72
N TRP A 30 -6.31 -17.35 -35.03
CA TRP A 30 -5.83 -16.19 -34.25
C TRP A 30 -5.25 -15.05 -35.11
N ARG A 31 -4.88 -15.27 -36.38
CA ARG A 31 -4.51 -14.18 -37.31
C ARG A 31 -5.71 -13.45 -37.92
N ARG A 32 -6.94 -13.93 -37.69
CA ARG A 32 -8.19 -13.30 -38.17
C ARG A 32 -8.98 -12.60 -37.07
N THR A 33 -8.45 -12.50 -35.84
CA THR A 33 -8.95 -11.54 -34.86
C THR A 33 -8.45 -10.14 -35.22
N PRO A 34 -9.31 -9.10 -35.22
CA PRO A 34 -8.86 -7.74 -35.48
C PRO A 34 -7.84 -7.32 -34.42
N GLU A 35 -6.70 -6.84 -34.87
CA GLU A 35 -5.65 -6.23 -34.06
C GLU A 35 -6.20 -4.92 -33.46
N ALA A 36 -6.70 -4.99 -32.22
CA ALA A 36 -6.97 -3.80 -31.44
C ALA A 36 -5.71 -3.49 -30.63
N VAL A 37 -5.20 -2.27 -30.82
CA VAL A 37 -4.00 -1.66 -30.22
C VAL A 37 -2.75 -1.77 -31.09
N GLY A 38 -2.51 -0.68 -31.83
CA GLY A 38 -1.30 -0.46 -32.61
C GLY A 38 -0.11 -0.15 -31.72
N LEU A 39 0.78 -1.14 -31.56
CA LEU A 39 2.14 -0.95 -31.08
C LEU A 39 3.05 -0.73 -32.30
N GLY A 40 3.62 0.48 -32.38
CA GLY A 40 4.77 0.77 -33.25
C GLY A 40 4.46 1.58 -34.50
N LYS A 41 4.39 2.91 -34.36
CA LYS A 41 4.96 3.80 -35.38
C LYS A 41 5.84 4.85 -34.73
N LEU A 42 7.11 4.80 -35.14
CA LEU A 42 8.16 5.76 -34.84
C LEU A 42 7.67 7.18 -35.12
N VAL A 43 7.95 8.06 -34.15
CA VAL A 43 7.78 9.50 -34.26
C VAL A 43 8.58 10.02 -35.44
N ALA A 44 7.88 10.60 -36.42
CA ALA A 44 8.48 11.53 -37.36
C ALA A 44 7.80 12.89 -37.16
N SER A 45 8.55 13.89 -36.75
CA SER A 45 8.17 15.29 -36.81
C SER A 45 9.26 16.07 -37.55
N PRO A 46 8.96 17.25 -38.12
CA PRO A 46 7.75 17.62 -38.86
C PRO A 46 8.12 18.42 -40.14
N SER A 47 7.14 18.75 -40.98
CA SER A 47 7.26 19.91 -41.89
C SER A 47 5.89 20.55 -42.14
N PRO A 48 5.84 21.88 -42.38
CA PRO A 48 4.78 22.74 -41.85
C PRO A 48 3.73 23.17 -42.90
N ILE A 49 2.73 23.93 -42.41
CA ILE A 49 1.81 24.88 -43.11
C ILE A 49 0.39 24.31 -43.38
N PRO A 50 -0.70 25.12 -43.36
CA PRO A 50 -1.06 26.30 -42.56
C PRO A 50 -2.42 26.17 -41.83
N SER A 51 -2.65 27.12 -40.94
CA SER A 51 -3.89 27.48 -40.26
C SER A 51 -5.19 27.26 -41.05
N GLY A 52 -6.10 26.47 -40.47
CA GLY A 52 -7.48 26.33 -40.93
C GLY A 52 -8.31 25.55 -39.93
N LEU A 53 -9.11 26.27 -39.14
CA LEU A 53 -10.24 25.84 -38.33
C LEU A 53 -10.70 24.37 -38.50
N LEU A 54 -10.33 23.49 -37.56
CA LEU A 54 -11.08 22.27 -37.30
C LEU A 54 -11.29 22.10 -35.80
N ASN A 55 -12.49 22.49 -35.38
CA ASN A 55 -13.09 22.20 -34.10
C ASN A 55 -13.41 20.69 -34.08
N ILE A 56 -12.60 19.89 -33.39
CA ILE A 56 -12.88 18.45 -33.20
C ILE A 56 -13.21 18.22 -31.72
N SER A 57 -14.35 18.77 -31.32
CA SER A 57 -15.20 18.16 -30.30
C SER A 57 -15.96 16.99 -30.96
N LEU A 58 -15.27 15.87 -31.16
CA LEU A 58 -15.88 14.58 -31.48
C LEU A 58 -15.30 13.55 -30.51
N VAL A 59 -15.89 13.55 -29.32
CA VAL A 59 -15.90 12.40 -28.43
C VAL A 59 -16.46 11.24 -29.25
N ASP A 60 -15.64 10.22 -29.53
CA ASP A 60 -16.04 8.97 -30.16
C ASP A 60 -17.10 8.32 -29.26
N SER A 61 -18.38 8.56 -29.57
CA SER A 61 -19.54 7.98 -28.92
C SER A 61 -19.72 6.53 -29.38
N ARG A 62 -18.76 5.67 -29.02
CA ARG A 62 -19.01 4.24 -29.00
C ARG A 62 -20.05 3.96 -27.92
N PRO A 63 -21.03 3.06 -28.14
CA PRO A 63 -21.95 2.67 -27.08
C PRO A 63 -21.10 2.16 -25.91
N SER A 64 -21.21 2.80 -24.74
CA SER A 64 -20.51 2.33 -23.55
C SER A 64 -20.92 0.89 -23.34
N ARG A 65 -19.96 -0.04 -23.42
CA ARG A 65 -20.20 -1.43 -23.03
C ARG A 65 -20.89 -1.39 -21.67
N THR A 66 -22.06 -2.03 -21.58
CA THR A 66 -22.69 -2.24 -20.27
C THR A 66 -21.68 -3.02 -19.43
N PRO A 67 -21.26 -2.50 -18.26
CA PRO A 67 -20.30 -3.19 -17.42
C PRO A 67 -20.78 -4.61 -17.12
N TYR A 68 -19.84 -5.55 -17.07
CA TYR A 68 -20.13 -6.95 -16.73
C TYR A 68 -20.71 -7.07 -15.30
N ALA A 69 -20.28 -6.20 -14.39
CA ALA A 69 -20.82 -6.11 -13.04
C ALA A 69 -21.24 -4.67 -12.67
N PRO A 70 -22.32 -4.49 -11.90
CA PRO A 70 -22.69 -3.17 -11.37
C PRO A 70 -21.54 -2.55 -10.59
N ARG A 71 -21.27 -1.26 -10.79
CA ARG A 71 -20.28 -0.55 -9.97
C ARG A 71 -20.79 -0.37 -8.53
N PRO A 72 -19.96 -0.63 -7.52
CA PRO A 72 -20.31 -0.36 -6.12
C PRO A 72 -20.64 1.11 -5.95
N GLN A 73 -21.60 1.39 -5.05
CA GLN A 73 -21.94 2.75 -4.67
C GLN A 73 -21.21 3.08 -3.38
N TYR A 74 -20.16 3.88 -3.50
CA TYR A 74 -19.33 4.30 -2.36
C TYR A 74 -19.97 5.52 -1.68
N MET A 75 -20.99 5.26 -0.85
CA MET A 75 -21.58 6.32 -0.03
C MET A 75 -20.78 6.50 1.27
N PRO A 76 -20.65 7.74 1.78
CA PRO A 76 -20.15 7.97 3.12
C PRO A 76 -20.99 7.23 4.16
N GLY A 77 -20.33 6.59 5.12
CA GLY A 77 -21.02 5.94 6.24
C GLY A 77 -21.46 6.96 7.29
N VAL A 78 -22.40 6.55 8.14
CA VAL A 78 -22.85 7.35 9.29
C VAL A 78 -22.26 6.71 10.55
N PRO A 79 -21.33 7.38 11.24
CA PRO A 79 -20.82 6.91 12.52
C PRO A 79 -21.95 6.73 13.53
N LYS A 80 -21.76 5.75 14.42
CA LYS A 80 -22.55 5.65 15.65
C LYS A 80 -22.32 6.92 16.50
N PRO A 81 -23.30 7.29 17.36
CA PRO A 81 -23.15 8.40 18.29
C PRO A 81 -21.92 8.26 19.19
N ASP A 82 -21.47 9.37 19.75
CA ASP A 82 -20.35 9.36 20.70
C ASP A 82 -20.60 8.40 21.88
N GLY A 83 -19.54 7.69 22.28
CA GLY A 83 -19.59 6.65 23.32
C GLY A 83 -20.22 5.32 22.90
N ALA A 84 -20.74 5.18 21.68
CA ALA A 84 -21.24 3.89 21.19
C ALA A 84 -20.10 2.92 20.84
N GLU A 85 -20.24 1.66 21.25
CA GLU A 85 -19.23 0.65 20.99
C GLU A 85 -19.24 0.16 19.53
N TYR A 86 -18.04 -0.13 19.00
CA TYR A 86 -17.83 -0.78 17.72
C TYR A 86 -17.25 -2.17 17.93
N THR A 87 -17.78 -3.14 17.21
CA THR A 87 -17.12 -4.44 17.09
C THR A 87 -15.93 -4.29 16.13
N LYS A 88 -14.74 -4.72 16.58
CA LYS A 88 -13.47 -4.52 15.86
C LYS A 88 -12.76 -5.86 15.66
N MET A 89 -12.27 -6.10 14.45
CA MET A 89 -11.43 -7.26 14.16
C MET A 89 -10.14 -6.87 13.46
N LEU A 90 -9.04 -7.44 13.92
CA LEU A 90 -7.72 -7.33 13.33
C LEU A 90 -7.41 -8.63 12.57
N VAL A 91 -7.17 -8.53 11.27
CA VAL A 91 -6.85 -9.65 10.38
C VAL A 91 -5.37 -9.59 10.05
N VAL A 92 -4.64 -10.65 10.41
CA VAL A 92 -3.17 -10.69 10.36
C VAL A 92 -2.69 -11.94 9.66
N PRO A 93 -2.02 -11.85 8.50
CA PRO A 93 -1.22 -12.94 7.98
C PRO A 93 0.07 -13.06 8.81
N LYS A 94 0.47 -14.29 9.10
CA LYS A 94 1.76 -14.57 9.71
C LYS A 94 2.40 -15.84 9.16
N THR A 95 3.72 -15.93 9.26
CA THR A 95 4.41 -17.23 9.21
C THR A 95 4.46 -17.87 10.59
N GLN A 96 4.78 -19.17 10.67
CA GLN A 96 4.92 -19.87 11.95
C GLN A 96 5.93 -19.21 12.90
N ASN A 97 6.98 -18.58 12.36
CA ASN A 97 8.07 -17.98 13.14
C ASN A 97 7.80 -16.55 13.62
N GLU A 98 6.77 -15.88 13.09
CA GLU A 98 6.43 -14.52 13.48
C GLU A 98 5.64 -14.50 14.78
N ASP A 99 5.97 -13.54 15.65
CA ASP A 99 5.27 -13.36 16.92
C ASP A 99 4.10 -12.38 16.77
N THR A 100 2.95 -12.80 17.28
CA THR A 100 1.67 -12.05 17.26
C THR A 100 1.00 -12.04 18.63
N ASN A 101 1.69 -12.52 19.67
CA ASN A 101 1.17 -12.56 21.04
C ASN A 101 0.89 -11.17 21.61
N TRP A 102 1.60 -10.16 21.11
CA TRP A 102 1.40 -8.75 21.46
C TRP A 102 -0.04 -8.29 21.21
N ILE A 103 -0.75 -8.83 20.21
CA ILE A 103 -2.12 -8.42 19.86
C ILE A 103 -3.05 -8.61 21.07
N ALA A 104 -3.00 -9.78 21.71
CA ALA A 104 -3.86 -10.07 22.85
C ALA A 104 -3.49 -9.24 24.10
N ALA A 105 -2.21 -8.89 24.25
CA ALA A 105 -1.72 -8.11 25.39
C ALA A 105 -2.04 -6.61 25.24
N GLU A 106 -1.87 -6.08 24.04
CA GLU A 106 -1.92 -4.64 23.76
C GLU A 106 -3.27 -4.15 23.23
N LEU A 107 -4.08 -5.05 22.67
CA LEU A 107 -5.36 -4.74 22.01
C LEU A 107 -6.50 -5.65 22.51
N PRO A 108 -6.80 -5.69 23.82
CA PRO A 108 -7.85 -6.54 24.38
C PRO A 108 -9.26 -6.24 23.81
N ASP A 109 -9.48 -5.02 23.32
CA ASP A 109 -10.75 -4.58 22.73
C ASP A 109 -10.89 -4.97 21.24
N TRP A 110 -9.87 -5.59 20.65
CA TRP A 110 -9.88 -6.07 19.27
C TRP A 110 -9.97 -7.59 19.24
N GLN A 111 -10.94 -8.13 18.49
CA GLN A 111 -10.89 -9.53 18.10
C GLN A 111 -9.78 -9.72 17.08
N SER A 112 -9.18 -10.91 17.00
CA SER A 112 -8.12 -11.19 16.03
C SER A 112 -8.43 -12.43 15.19
N ALA A 113 -8.11 -12.34 13.90
CA ALA A 113 -8.13 -13.43 12.94
C ALA A 113 -6.72 -13.59 12.37
N ILE A 114 -5.92 -14.46 13.01
CA ILE A 114 -4.52 -14.66 12.70
C ILE A 114 -4.37 -15.88 11.79
N TYR A 115 -4.00 -15.66 10.53
CA TYR A 115 -3.83 -16.71 9.53
C TYR A 115 -2.36 -17.12 9.42
N VAL A 116 -2.07 -18.41 9.66
CA VAL A 116 -0.72 -18.96 9.49
C VAL A 116 -0.57 -19.44 8.05
N VAL A 117 0.22 -18.71 7.25
CA VAL A 117 0.25 -18.90 5.79
C VAL A 117 1.11 -20.08 5.34
N ASP A 118 2.02 -20.56 6.17
CA ASP A 118 2.98 -21.63 5.89
C ASP A 118 2.74 -22.91 6.70
N ASP A 119 1.59 -23.03 7.37
CA ASP A 119 1.12 -24.24 8.05
C ASP A 119 -0.30 -24.63 7.61
N PRO A 120 -0.45 -25.62 6.70
CA PRO A 120 -1.76 -26.11 6.26
C PRO A 120 -2.61 -26.76 7.35
N SER A 121 -2.04 -27.09 8.51
CA SER A 121 -2.77 -27.66 9.65
C SER A 121 -3.34 -26.59 10.59
N SER A 122 -2.95 -25.33 10.41
CA SER A 122 -3.47 -24.21 11.19
C SER A 122 -4.99 -24.08 11.00
N PRO A 123 -5.76 -23.82 12.09
CA PRO A 123 -7.21 -23.59 12.00
C PRO A 123 -7.58 -22.45 11.06
N LEU A 124 -6.75 -21.40 11.01
CA LEU A 124 -6.84 -20.31 10.04
C LEU A 124 -5.64 -20.42 9.10
N HIS A 125 -5.89 -20.95 7.90
CA HIS A 125 -4.93 -21.08 6.82
C HIS A 125 -5.59 -20.63 5.51
N PRO A 126 -4.94 -19.78 4.69
CA PRO A 126 -5.49 -19.41 3.39
C PRO A 126 -5.53 -20.63 2.45
N PRO A 127 -6.34 -20.62 1.37
CA PRO A 127 -6.40 -21.74 0.44
C PRO A 127 -5.05 -22.03 -0.26
N LYS A 128 -4.15 -21.05 -0.34
CA LYS A 128 -2.79 -21.17 -0.85
C LYS A 128 -1.93 -20.02 -0.35
N ASN A 129 -0.65 -20.25 -0.04
CA ASN A 129 0.30 -19.18 0.20
C ASN A 129 0.74 -18.53 -1.14
N LYS A 130 0.00 -17.52 -1.62
CA LYS A 130 0.27 -16.77 -2.86
C LYS A 130 -0.36 -15.38 -2.80
N GLY A 131 0.34 -14.35 -3.30
CA GLY A 131 -0.03 -12.95 -3.20
C GLY A 131 0.22 -12.35 -1.81
N HIS A 132 1.15 -12.90 -1.01
CA HIS A 132 1.40 -12.49 0.38
C HIS A 132 0.10 -12.31 1.20
N GLU A 133 -0.12 -11.14 1.82
CA GLU A 133 -1.28 -10.80 2.64
C GLU A 133 -2.62 -10.83 1.90
N VAL A 134 -2.58 -10.66 0.57
CA VAL A 134 -3.78 -10.51 -0.26
C VAL A 134 -4.69 -11.73 -0.15
N MET A 135 -4.10 -12.93 -0.16
CA MET A 135 -4.90 -14.15 -0.04
C MET A 135 -5.64 -14.23 1.29
N VAL A 136 -4.96 -13.84 2.37
CA VAL A 136 -5.53 -13.83 3.71
C VAL A 136 -6.65 -12.81 3.80
N TYR A 137 -6.41 -11.57 3.35
CA TYR A 137 -7.41 -10.51 3.40
C TYR A 137 -8.66 -10.85 2.60
N LEU A 138 -8.50 -11.33 1.36
CA LEU A 138 -9.63 -11.76 0.53
C LEU A 138 -10.35 -12.98 1.11
N SER A 139 -9.62 -13.96 1.64
CA SER A 139 -10.24 -15.15 2.25
C SER A 139 -11.05 -14.78 3.49
N PHE A 140 -10.51 -13.93 4.36
CA PHE A 140 -11.24 -13.43 5.51
C PHE A 140 -12.56 -12.77 5.10
N ILE A 141 -12.51 -11.83 4.14
CA ILE A 141 -13.70 -11.12 3.64
C ILE A 141 -14.73 -12.11 3.09
N ILE A 142 -14.31 -13.08 2.28
CA ILE A 142 -15.20 -14.06 1.66
C ILE A 142 -15.86 -14.95 2.71
N ASP A 143 -15.08 -15.47 3.66
CA ASP A 143 -15.53 -16.46 4.63
C ASP A 143 -16.44 -15.83 5.70
N HIS A 144 -16.24 -14.54 6.01
CA HIS A 144 -16.98 -13.82 7.04
C HIS A 144 -17.96 -12.78 6.48
N TYR A 145 -18.17 -12.71 5.16
CA TYR A 145 -18.94 -11.66 4.49
C TYR A 145 -20.30 -11.36 5.15
N ASP A 146 -21.03 -12.40 5.55
CA ASP A 146 -22.37 -12.29 6.13
C ASP A 146 -22.36 -12.02 7.66
N LYS A 147 -21.17 -11.98 8.28
CA LYS A 147 -20.94 -11.86 9.74
C LYS A 147 -19.75 -10.95 10.06
N LEU A 148 -19.46 -9.98 9.20
CA LEU A 148 -18.38 -9.02 9.42
C LEU A 148 -18.58 -8.27 10.76
N PRO A 149 -17.51 -7.82 11.44
CA PRO A 149 -17.61 -6.83 12.52
C PRO A 149 -17.89 -5.43 11.93
N ASP A 150 -18.10 -4.42 12.77
CA ASP A 150 -18.30 -3.04 12.32
C ASP A 150 -17.06 -2.48 11.63
N ILE A 151 -15.88 -2.84 12.15
CA ILE A 151 -14.58 -2.41 11.63
C ILE A 151 -13.67 -3.61 11.47
N VAL A 152 -13.06 -3.72 10.29
CA VAL A 152 -11.99 -4.68 10.01
C VAL A 152 -10.71 -3.92 9.72
N ALA A 153 -9.66 -4.16 10.50
CA ALA A 153 -8.31 -3.71 10.20
C ALA A 153 -7.50 -4.88 9.62
N PHE A 154 -6.80 -4.62 8.54
CA PHE A 154 -5.89 -5.54 7.87
C PHE A 154 -4.48 -5.01 8.07
N MET A 155 -3.59 -5.81 8.66
CA MET A 155 -2.27 -5.35 9.08
C MET A 155 -1.25 -6.49 9.09
N HIS A 156 0.03 -6.16 8.92
CA HIS A 156 1.12 -7.12 9.06
C HIS A 156 1.32 -7.56 10.52
N SER A 157 2.04 -8.67 10.73
CA SER A 157 2.19 -9.34 12.02
C SER A 157 3.09 -8.62 13.03
N HIS A 158 3.97 -7.73 12.57
CA HIS A 158 5.00 -7.10 13.38
C HIS A 158 4.45 -5.93 14.21
N GLN A 159 4.65 -5.96 15.54
CA GLN A 159 4.31 -4.82 16.39
C GLN A 159 5.18 -3.59 16.05
N PHE A 160 6.51 -3.78 15.99
CA PHE A 160 7.45 -2.70 15.69
C PHE A 160 8.04 -2.90 14.30
N ALA A 161 7.77 -1.99 13.37
CA ALA A 161 8.24 -2.11 11.99
C ALA A 161 8.41 -0.77 11.29
N TRP A 162 9.26 -0.75 10.25
CA TRP A 162 9.51 0.42 9.41
C TRP A 162 8.27 0.88 8.61
N HIS A 163 7.33 -0.05 8.36
CA HIS A 163 6.11 0.23 7.61
C HIS A 163 4.98 0.80 8.49
N ASN A 164 5.20 0.87 9.80
CA ASN A 164 4.30 1.52 10.76
C ASN A 164 4.68 2.99 10.94
N GLU A 165 3.80 3.74 11.60
CA GLU A 165 3.95 5.18 11.78
C GLU A 165 5.08 5.53 12.77
N GLU A 166 6.11 6.22 12.26
CA GLU A 166 7.28 6.64 13.03
C GLU A 166 6.90 7.54 14.21
N ILE A 167 5.86 8.37 14.06
CA ILE A 167 5.34 9.24 15.13
C ILE A 167 4.86 8.46 16.36
N PHE A 168 4.57 7.17 16.18
CA PHE A 168 4.22 6.23 17.26
C PHE A 168 5.37 5.24 17.56
N GLY A 169 6.60 5.60 17.20
CA GLY A 169 7.78 4.73 17.37
C GLY A 169 7.73 3.46 16.51
N GLY A 170 6.93 3.46 15.44
CA GLY A 170 6.70 2.28 14.61
C GLY A 170 5.84 1.21 15.29
N ASP A 171 5.13 1.54 16.38
CA ASP A 171 4.28 0.62 17.15
C ASP A 171 2.87 0.49 16.54
N ALA A 172 2.57 -0.70 16.02
CA ALA A 172 1.28 -1.05 15.44
C ALA A 172 0.14 -1.05 16.48
N ALA A 173 0.46 -1.38 17.74
CA ALA A 173 -0.53 -1.37 18.81
C ALA A 173 -1.00 0.07 19.11
N GLU A 174 -0.07 1.02 19.14
CA GLU A 174 -0.40 2.43 19.36
C GLU A 174 -1.23 3.01 18.22
N MET A 175 -0.92 2.65 16.97
CA MET A 175 -1.76 2.99 15.81
C MET A 175 -3.20 2.49 15.99
N LEU A 176 -3.39 1.21 16.30
CA LEU A 176 -4.73 0.62 16.43
C LEU A 176 -5.51 1.08 17.67
N ARG A 177 -4.83 1.44 18.77
CA ARG A 177 -5.47 2.08 19.94
C ARG A 177 -5.98 3.48 19.63
N ARG A 178 -5.21 4.24 18.85
CA ARG A 178 -5.55 5.62 18.47
C ARG A 178 -6.50 5.71 17.27
N LEU A 179 -6.61 4.63 16.50
CA LEU A 179 -7.40 4.60 15.28
C LEU A 179 -8.83 5.09 15.54
N ASN A 180 -9.17 6.17 14.87
CA ASN A 180 -10.52 6.70 14.87
C ASN A 180 -11.43 5.83 13.98
N VAL A 181 -12.20 4.95 14.61
CA VAL A 181 -13.17 4.09 13.93
C VAL A 181 -14.30 4.88 13.26
N ALA A 182 -14.71 6.02 13.79
CA ALA A 182 -15.76 6.81 13.17
C ALA A 182 -15.26 7.51 11.89
N ARG A 183 -13.96 7.84 11.78
CA ARG A 183 -13.36 8.20 10.48
C ARG A 183 -13.44 7.05 9.48
N VAL A 184 -13.07 5.83 9.91
CA VAL A 184 -13.15 4.63 9.04
C VAL A 184 -14.59 4.43 8.54
N VAL A 185 -15.60 4.68 9.37
CA VAL A 185 -17.01 4.60 8.94
C VAL A 185 -17.38 5.71 7.96
N ARG A 186 -17.04 6.98 8.25
CA ARG A 186 -17.35 8.12 7.38
C ARG A 186 -16.81 7.91 5.97
N GLU A 187 -15.53 7.55 5.87
CA GLU A 187 -14.85 7.38 4.58
C GLU A 187 -15.09 5.98 3.97
N GLY A 188 -15.42 5.00 4.82
CA GLY A 188 -15.53 3.58 4.48
C GLY A 188 -14.18 2.86 4.37
N TYR A 189 -13.09 3.60 4.20
CA TYR A 189 -11.73 3.12 4.04
C TYR A 189 -10.75 4.12 4.65
N MET A 190 -9.75 3.60 5.36
CA MET A 190 -8.62 4.40 5.83
C MET A 190 -7.34 3.58 5.71
N ASN A 191 -6.35 4.09 4.99
CA ASN A 191 -5.00 3.58 5.05
C ASN A 191 -4.43 3.85 6.45
N LEU A 192 -3.83 2.84 7.10
CA LEU A 192 -3.27 3.00 8.43
C LEU A 192 -1.97 3.82 8.40
N ARG A 193 -1.34 3.98 7.25
CA ARG A 193 -0.20 4.87 7.04
C ARG A 193 -0.69 6.25 6.56
N CYS A 194 -0.20 7.30 7.21
CA CYS A 194 -0.41 8.70 6.90
C CYS A 194 0.77 9.31 6.14
N ILE A 195 2.00 8.85 6.38
CA ILE A 195 3.20 9.36 5.68
C ILE A 195 3.15 8.96 4.20
N TRP A 196 3.30 9.93 3.30
CA TRP A 196 3.16 9.77 1.85
C TRP A 196 4.21 8.87 1.18
N GLU A 197 5.42 8.84 1.72
CA GLU A 197 6.54 8.07 1.16
C GLU A 197 6.56 6.65 1.74
N PRO A 198 6.66 5.59 0.92
CA PRO A 198 6.41 5.57 -0.52
C PRO A 198 4.90 5.56 -0.83
N GLY A 199 4.51 6.02 -2.02
CA GLY A 199 3.15 5.80 -2.55
C GLY A 199 2.30 7.03 -2.91
N CYS A 200 2.62 8.21 -2.40
CA CYS A 200 1.90 9.46 -2.71
C CYS A 200 2.85 10.58 -3.13
N PRO A 201 2.37 11.56 -3.93
CA PRO A 201 1.04 11.65 -4.56
C PRO A 201 0.98 10.99 -5.94
N ASP A 202 2.11 10.57 -6.50
CA ASP A 202 2.26 10.17 -7.92
C ASP A 202 3.18 8.94 -8.02
N TRP A 203 2.68 7.79 -7.54
CA TRP A 203 3.54 6.62 -7.34
C TRP A 203 3.57 5.65 -8.53
N MET A 204 2.47 5.01 -8.90
CA MET A 204 2.49 4.03 -9.99
C MET A 204 1.91 4.60 -11.26
N HIS A 205 2.60 4.41 -12.37
CA HIS A 205 2.17 4.80 -13.70
C HIS A 205 1.97 3.55 -14.57
N PRO A 206 0.76 2.94 -14.62
CA PRO A 206 0.54 1.67 -15.32
C PRO A 206 0.92 1.67 -16.81
N SER A 207 0.94 2.86 -17.44
CA SER A 207 1.34 3.02 -18.85
C SER A 207 2.84 3.22 -19.04
N ASN A 208 3.62 3.27 -17.96
CA ASN A 208 5.07 3.39 -18.02
C ASN A 208 5.70 2.04 -18.40
N PRO A 209 6.40 1.94 -19.53
CA PRO A 209 7.05 0.70 -19.94
C PRO A 209 8.45 0.52 -19.32
N GLU A 210 8.97 1.52 -18.59
CA GLU A 210 10.32 1.49 -18.04
C GLU A 210 10.39 0.66 -16.77
N ASP A 211 11.32 -0.30 -16.73
CA ASP A 211 11.59 -1.08 -15.53
C ASP A 211 12.23 -0.20 -14.44
N ASN A 212 11.69 -0.26 -13.23
CA ASN A 212 12.21 0.42 -12.05
C ASN A 212 12.42 -0.60 -10.93
N GLU A 213 13.64 -0.71 -10.41
CA GLU A 213 13.98 -1.65 -9.34
C GLU A 213 13.15 -1.44 -8.05
N GLN A 214 12.69 -0.21 -7.81
CA GLN A 214 11.86 0.15 -6.67
C GLN A 214 10.36 -0.13 -6.91
N LYS A 215 9.92 -0.30 -8.17
CA LYS A 215 8.52 -0.46 -8.59
C LYS A 215 8.38 -1.56 -9.66
N GLN A 216 8.91 -2.74 -9.38
CA GLN A 216 8.99 -3.86 -10.33
C GLN A 216 7.62 -4.30 -10.87
N GLU A 217 6.57 -4.05 -10.11
CA GLU A 217 5.18 -4.34 -10.42
C GLU A 217 4.57 -3.35 -11.44
N GLU A 218 5.16 -2.17 -11.64
CA GLU A 218 4.60 -1.10 -12.48
C GLU A 218 4.38 -1.55 -13.92
N THR A 219 5.37 -2.20 -14.52
CA THR A 219 5.30 -2.68 -15.91
C THR A 219 4.27 -3.80 -16.11
N MET A 220 3.81 -4.42 -15.02
CA MET A 220 2.77 -5.46 -15.03
C MET A 220 1.38 -4.90 -14.71
N LEU A 221 1.25 -3.65 -14.27
CA LEU A 221 -0.02 -3.08 -13.83
C LEU A 221 -1.03 -2.94 -14.96
N ALA A 222 -0.67 -2.44 -16.15
CA ALA A 222 -1.64 -2.29 -17.24
C ALA A 222 -2.29 -3.62 -17.64
N ARG A 223 -1.49 -4.69 -17.73
CA ARG A 223 -2.00 -6.03 -18.02
C ARG A 223 -2.90 -6.53 -16.88
N SER A 224 -2.41 -6.45 -15.65
CA SER A 224 -3.13 -6.94 -14.47
C SER A 224 -4.42 -6.17 -14.25
N TRP A 225 -4.43 -4.86 -14.52
CA TRP A 225 -5.62 -4.02 -14.50
C TRP A 225 -6.68 -4.51 -15.47
N GLY A 226 -6.31 -4.79 -16.73
CA GLY A 226 -7.25 -5.33 -17.71
C GLY A 226 -7.84 -6.70 -17.34
N GLU A 227 -7.14 -7.47 -16.50
CA GLU A 227 -7.61 -8.75 -15.97
C GLU A 227 -8.49 -8.58 -14.72
N ILE A 228 -8.18 -7.62 -13.84
CA ILE A 228 -8.87 -7.40 -12.54
C ILE A 228 -10.09 -6.47 -12.69
N PHE A 229 -9.99 -5.44 -13.53
CA PHE A 229 -11.01 -4.42 -13.78
C PHE A 229 -11.31 -4.33 -15.30
N PRO A 230 -11.84 -5.39 -15.92
CA PRO A 230 -11.98 -5.48 -17.39
C PRO A 230 -12.90 -4.42 -18.01
N ASP A 231 -13.76 -3.79 -17.21
CA ASP A 231 -14.69 -2.76 -17.65
C ASP A 231 -14.18 -1.33 -17.42
N ASP A 232 -13.08 -1.15 -16.69
CA ASP A 232 -12.55 0.16 -16.32
C ASP A 232 -11.29 0.49 -17.13
N PRO A 233 -11.15 1.74 -17.62
CA PRO A 233 -9.94 2.14 -18.33
C PRO A 233 -8.73 2.05 -17.40
N VAL A 234 -7.57 1.71 -17.96
CA VAL A 234 -6.31 1.71 -17.22
C VAL A 234 -6.03 3.13 -16.73
N PRO A 235 -5.79 3.35 -15.43
CA PRO A 235 -5.54 4.68 -14.89
C PRO A 235 -4.16 5.19 -15.30
N GLN A 236 -4.02 6.52 -15.33
CA GLN A 236 -2.73 7.15 -15.57
C GLN A 236 -1.80 7.02 -14.36
N VAL A 237 -2.37 7.13 -13.16
CA VAL A 237 -1.66 7.11 -11.87
C VAL A 237 -2.45 6.27 -10.88
N LEU A 238 -1.76 5.45 -10.09
CA LEU A 238 -2.27 4.89 -8.84
C LEU A 238 -1.41 5.40 -7.68
N ALA A 239 -2.04 5.96 -6.65
CA ALA A 239 -1.31 6.53 -5.52
C ALA A 239 -2.10 6.43 -4.21
N GLN A 240 -1.42 5.95 -3.19
CA GLN A 240 -1.81 5.96 -1.79
C GLN A 240 -0.58 5.66 -0.94
N PRO A 241 -0.54 5.95 0.37
CA PRO A 241 0.53 5.45 1.24
C PRO A 241 0.67 3.91 1.11
N CYS A 242 1.91 3.42 1.15
CA CYS A 242 2.23 2.01 0.90
C CYS A 242 1.64 1.01 1.90
N CYS A 243 2.02 -0.24 1.67
CA CYS A 243 2.21 -1.29 2.66
C CYS A 243 0.95 -2.07 3.05
N ALA A 244 -0.14 -1.94 2.28
CA ALA A 244 -1.34 -2.78 2.41
C ALA A 244 -1.90 -2.91 3.85
N GLN A 245 -1.72 -1.88 4.69
CA GLN A 245 -2.30 -1.82 6.03
C GLN A 245 -3.44 -0.81 6.03
N PHE A 246 -4.66 -1.25 6.28
CA PHE A 246 -5.85 -0.41 6.17
C PHE A 246 -6.98 -0.89 7.06
N ALA A 247 -7.88 0.02 7.41
CA ALA A 247 -9.14 -0.28 8.07
C ALA A 247 -10.32 0.04 7.15
N VAL A 248 -11.35 -0.79 7.20
CA VAL A 248 -12.58 -0.65 6.41
C VAL A 248 -13.80 -0.90 7.27
N SER A 249 -14.88 -0.19 6.97
CA SER A 249 -16.17 -0.42 7.61
C SER A 249 -16.88 -1.63 7.01
N ARG A 250 -17.72 -2.26 7.82
CA ARG A 250 -18.65 -3.31 7.41
C ARG A 250 -19.45 -2.90 6.17
N GLU A 251 -20.05 -1.72 6.22
CA GLU A 251 -20.92 -1.18 5.19
C GLU A 251 -20.14 -1.01 3.88
N ARG A 252 -18.86 -0.61 3.96
CA ARG A 252 -18.02 -0.46 2.78
C ARG A 252 -17.68 -1.80 2.13
N ILE A 253 -17.37 -2.84 2.91
CA ILE A 253 -17.19 -4.19 2.37
C ILE A 253 -18.49 -4.70 1.74
N LEU A 254 -19.63 -4.51 2.41
CA LEU A 254 -20.94 -4.98 1.94
C LEU A 254 -21.46 -4.23 0.70
N ALA A 255 -20.98 -3.01 0.45
CA ALA A 255 -21.28 -2.28 -0.79
C ALA A 255 -20.72 -2.99 -2.05
N ILE A 256 -19.77 -3.90 -1.86
CA ILE A 256 -19.13 -4.68 -2.92
C ILE A 256 -19.65 -6.12 -2.85
N PRO A 257 -20.32 -6.65 -3.89
CA PRO A 257 -20.85 -8.01 -3.86
C PRO A 257 -19.77 -9.06 -3.56
N LYS A 258 -20.07 -10.03 -2.69
CA LYS A 258 -19.18 -11.15 -2.33
C LYS A 258 -18.50 -11.81 -3.53
N ALA A 259 -19.24 -12.00 -4.62
CA ALA A 259 -18.73 -12.59 -5.86
C ALA A 259 -17.52 -11.83 -6.46
N ARG A 260 -17.41 -10.53 -6.22
CA ARG A 260 -16.28 -9.73 -6.68
C ARG A 260 -15.00 -10.04 -5.90
N PHE A 261 -15.10 -10.22 -4.57
CA PHE A 261 -13.97 -10.68 -3.76
C PHE A 261 -13.52 -12.09 -4.14
N VAL A 262 -14.48 -12.97 -4.48
CA VAL A 262 -14.16 -14.31 -5.02
C VAL A 262 -13.40 -14.20 -6.34
N PHE A 263 -13.88 -13.35 -7.27
CA PHE A 263 -13.20 -13.11 -8.54
C PHE A 263 -11.76 -12.61 -8.36
N TYR A 264 -11.55 -11.68 -7.44
CA TYR A 264 -10.24 -11.18 -7.07
C TYR A 264 -9.31 -12.27 -6.51
N ARG A 265 -9.82 -13.10 -5.60
CA ARG A 265 -9.05 -14.22 -5.05
C ARG A 265 -8.69 -15.23 -6.13
N ASP A 266 -9.62 -15.50 -7.03
CA ASP A 266 -9.40 -16.40 -8.16
C ASP A 266 -8.35 -15.85 -9.13
N TRP A 267 -8.23 -14.53 -9.29
CA TRP A 267 -7.16 -13.91 -10.06
C TRP A 267 -5.80 -14.19 -9.42
N ILE A 268 -5.65 -13.98 -8.11
CA ILE A 268 -4.41 -14.30 -7.38
C ILE A 268 -4.05 -15.79 -7.53
N LEU A 269 -5.02 -16.69 -7.44
CA LEU A 269 -4.77 -18.13 -7.58
C LEU A 269 -4.31 -18.53 -8.98
N ARG A 270 -4.85 -17.90 -10.02
CA ARG A 270 -4.66 -18.28 -11.43
C ARG A 270 -3.54 -17.53 -12.14
N THR A 271 -3.18 -16.33 -11.70
CA THR A 271 -2.14 -15.54 -12.36
C THR A 271 -0.81 -16.29 -12.40
N GLU A 272 -0.06 -16.14 -13.48
CA GLU A 272 1.30 -16.70 -13.63
C GLU A 272 2.36 -15.83 -12.97
N LEU A 273 1.97 -14.62 -12.49
CA LEU A 273 2.87 -13.74 -11.74
C LEU A 273 3.36 -14.44 -10.47
N SER A 274 4.60 -14.09 -10.10
CA SER A 274 5.18 -14.55 -8.84
C SER A 274 4.38 -14.04 -7.65
N ASP A 275 4.51 -14.73 -6.52
CA ASP A 275 3.94 -14.32 -5.24
C ASP A 275 4.25 -12.84 -4.94
N TYR A 276 5.54 -12.50 -5.00
CA TYR A 276 6.08 -11.15 -4.83
C TYR A 276 5.41 -10.09 -5.72
N ILE A 277 5.35 -10.29 -7.04
CA ILE A 277 4.78 -9.28 -7.96
C ILE A 277 3.27 -9.19 -7.80
N SER A 278 2.57 -10.32 -7.66
CA SER A 278 1.12 -10.32 -7.48
C SER A 278 0.68 -9.64 -6.18
N GLY A 279 1.44 -9.79 -5.09
CA GLY A 279 1.21 -9.06 -3.84
C GLY A 279 1.44 -7.55 -4.00
N ARG A 280 2.56 -7.15 -4.60
CA ARG A 280 2.90 -5.73 -4.81
C ARG A 280 1.93 -4.98 -5.73
N ILE A 281 1.35 -5.66 -6.74
CA ILE A 281 0.26 -5.08 -7.53
C ILE A 281 -0.91 -4.69 -6.61
N TRP A 282 -1.29 -5.59 -5.71
CA TRP A 282 -2.44 -5.42 -4.83
C TRP A 282 -2.24 -4.39 -3.73
N GLU A 283 -0.99 -4.14 -3.33
CA GLU A 283 -0.63 -3.05 -2.41
C GLU A 283 -1.24 -1.71 -2.83
N TYR A 284 -1.34 -1.46 -4.14
CA TYR A 284 -1.92 -0.24 -4.73
C TYR A 284 -3.30 -0.45 -5.36
N LEU A 285 -4.05 -1.49 -4.98
CA LEU A 285 -5.44 -1.71 -5.42
C LEU A 285 -6.48 -1.61 -4.31
N TRP A 286 -6.08 -1.69 -3.04
CA TRP A 286 -7.03 -1.68 -1.92
C TRP A 286 -7.88 -0.41 -1.86
N HIS A 287 -7.27 0.76 -2.05
CA HIS A 287 -8.01 2.02 -2.12
C HIS A 287 -8.98 2.01 -3.30
N VAL A 288 -8.56 1.59 -4.50
CA VAL A 288 -9.46 1.47 -5.68
C VAL A 288 -10.67 0.59 -5.37
N ILE A 289 -10.46 -0.55 -4.72
CA ILE A 289 -11.52 -1.50 -4.36
C ILE A 289 -12.50 -0.86 -3.37
N PHE A 290 -12.00 -0.13 -2.37
CA PHE A 290 -12.84 0.37 -1.29
C PHE A 290 -13.24 1.83 -1.43
N THR A 291 -12.76 2.59 -2.41
CA THR A 291 -13.13 4.00 -2.63
C THR A 291 -13.58 4.28 -4.06
N GLY A 292 -13.15 3.45 -5.02
CA GLY A 292 -13.33 3.72 -6.45
C GLY A 292 -12.39 4.80 -7.01
N GLU A 293 -11.53 5.37 -6.17
CA GLU A 293 -10.58 6.41 -6.56
C GLU A 293 -9.23 5.80 -6.88
N HIS A 294 -8.52 6.36 -7.86
CA HIS A 294 -7.17 5.94 -8.24
C HIS A 294 -6.07 6.62 -7.40
N ILE A 295 -6.42 7.72 -6.71
CA ILE A 295 -5.49 8.50 -5.89
C ILE A 295 -6.16 8.77 -4.55
N VAL A 296 -5.63 8.20 -3.48
CA VAL A 296 -6.07 8.44 -2.10
C VAL A 296 -4.87 8.88 -1.27
N CYS A 297 -4.55 10.17 -1.36
CA CYS A 297 -3.42 10.81 -0.69
C CYS A 297 -3.91 11.97 0.18
N PRO A 298 -4.54 11.70 1.34
CA PRO A 298 -4.95 12.77 2.25
C PRO A 298 -3.73 13.56 2.73
N GLU A 299 -3.90 14.87 2.97
CA GLU A 299 -2.85 15.66 3.61
C GLU A 299 -2.45 15.02 4.95
N VAL A 300 -1.15 14.92 5.19
CA VAL A 300 -0.61 14.10 6.28
C VAL A 300 -1.12 14.56 7.66
N HIS A 301 -1.20 15.87 7.87
CA HIS A 301 -1.71 16.43 9.13
C HIS A 301 -3.20 16.11 9.35
N ILE A 302 -4.02 16.09 8.28
CA ILE A 302 -5.42 15.67 8.35
C ILE A 302 -5.51 14.17 8.66
N CYS A 303 -4.66 13.35 8.06
CA CYS A 303 -4.59 11.92 8.35
C CYS A 303 -4.32 11.67 9.84
N PHE A 304 -3.28 12.30 10.41
CA PHE A 304 -2.96 12.17 11.83
C PHE A 304 -4.03 12.76 12.76
N CYS A 305 -4.58 13.93 12.44
CA CYS A 305 -5.57 14.58 13.29
C CYS A 305 -6.86 13.76 13.34
N ASP A 306 -7.51 13.56 12.19
CA ASP A 306 -8.81 12.90 12.19
C ASP A 306 -8.69 11.37 12.31
N GLY A 307 -7.57 10.78 11.90
CA GLY A 307 -7.34 9.33 11.97
C GLY A 307 -6.80 8.84 13.30
N TYR A 308 -5.97 9.63 13.98
CA TYR A 308 -5.24 9.19 15.19
C TYR A 308 -5.29 10.18 16.36
N GLY A 309 -5.95 11.32 16.20
CA GLY A 309 -6.08 12.32 17.25
C GLY A 309 -4.82 13.14 17.50
N LEU A 310 -3.93 13.28 16.52
CA LEU A 310 -2.80 14.20 16.60
C LEU A 310 -3.07 15.42 15.71
N CYS A 311 -3.68 16.45 16.30
CA CYS A 311 -4.11 17.66 15.59
C CYS A 311 -3.08 18.77 15.75
N PHE A 312 -2.33 19.04 14.67
CA PHE A 312 -1.22 20.00 14.72
C PHE A 312 -1.70 21.46 14.70
N GLY A 313 -2.96 21.69 14.35
CA GLY A 313 -3.53 23.03 14.22
C GLY A 313 -3.46 23.61 12.82
N GLY A 314 -3.02 22.82 11.84
CA GLY A 314 -2.84 23.27 10.47
C GLY A 314 -1.65 22.59 9.78
N LYS A 315 -1.52 22.88 8.48
CA LYS A 315 -0.44 22.37 7.64
C LYS A 315 0.89 22.99 8.05
N GLU A 316 0.91 24.29 8.31
CA GLU A 316 2.09 25.07 8.66
C GLU A 316 2.72 24.61 9.99
N GLU A 317 1.89 24.30 10.98
CA GLU A 317 2.31 23.77 12.28
C GLU A 317 2.86 22.35 12.15
N TYR A 318 2.23 21.51 11.31
CA TYR A 318 2.76 20.18 11.01
C TYR A 318 4.10 20.24 10.27
N GLU A 319 4.25 21.15 9.31
CA GLU A 319 5.52 21.37 8.63
C GLU A 319 6.61 21.89 9.59
N ALA A 320 6.24 22.73 10.57
CA ALA A 320 7.15 23.15 11.63
C ALA A 320 7.62 21.98 12.50
N TYR A 321 6.70 21.08 12.87
CA TYR A 321 7.01 19.82 13.54
C TYR A 321 7.98 18.97 12.70
N ARG A 322 7.73 18.80 11.41
CA ARG A 322 8.62 18.04 10.50
C ARG A 322 10.01 18.65 10.41
N ARG A 323 10.14 19.97 10.37
CA ARG A 323 11.44 20.65 10.42
C ARG A 323 12.21 20.34 11.70
N LEU A 324 11.54 20.31 12.86
CA LEU A 324 12.20 19.92 14.13
C LEU A 324 12.74 18.48 14.07
N GLY A 325 11.96 17.56 13.48
CA GLY A 325 12.39 16.17 13.27
C GLY A 325 13.64 16.08 12.38
N HIS A 326 13.63 16.77 11.24
CA HIS A 326 14.77 16.80 10.32
C HIS A 326 16.04 17.39 10.97
N GLU A 327 15.90 18.50 11.70
CA GLU A 327 17.02 19.10 12.43
C GLU A 327 17.57 18.17 13.53
N LYS A 328 16.71 17.37 14.19
CA LYS A 328 17.14 16.35 15.15
C LYS A 328 17.93 15.25 14.43
N GLU A 329 17.42 14.74 13.32
CA GLU A 329 18.07 13.69 12.52
C GLU A 329 19.46 14.15 12.06
N GLU A 330 19.59 15.37 11.51
CA GLU A 330 20.88 15.94 11.08
C GLU A 330 21.92 15.98 12.22
N LEU A 331 21.49 16.33 13.44
CA LEU A 331 22.35 16.35 14.63
C LEU A 331 22.76 14.94 15.06
N GLU A 332 21.85 13.97 15.02
CA GLU A 332 22.13 12.56 15.31
C GLU A 332 23.14 11.98 14.31
N ASP A 333 22.98 12.33 13.05
CA ASP A 333 23.84 11.93 11.95
C ASP A 333 25.24 12.53 12.09
N GLU A 334 25.32 13.80 12.50
CA GLU A 334 26.58 14.46 12.83
C GLU A 334 27.26 13.79 14.04
N LEU A 335 26.50 13.45 15.08
CA LEU A 335 27.01 12.74 16.26
C LEU A 335 27.54 11.36 15.88
N LYS A 336 26.83 10.64 15.00
CA LYS A 336 27.27 9.34 14.47
C LYS A 336 28.58 9.47 13.68
N ARG A 337 28.69 10.46 12.80
CA ARG A 337 29.94 10.76 12.06
C ARG A 337 31.08 11.13 13.00
N TRP A 338 30.81 11.94 14.03
CA TRP A 338 31.81 12.29 15.05
C TRP A 338 32.31 11.05 15.80
N LYS A 339 31.40 10.18 16.27
CA LYS A 339 31.74 8.94 16.98
C LYS A 339 32.60 8.00 16.13
N SER A 340 32.24 7.85 14.85
CA SER A 340 33.02 7.05 13.89
C SER A 340 34.45 7.56 13.72
N ARG A 341 34.63 8.89 13.59
CA ARG A 341 35.97 9.51 13.53
C ARG A 341 36.75 9.32 14.82
N ALA A 342 36.11 9.53 15.97
CA ALA A 342 36.74 9.36 17.28
C ALA A 342 37.23 7.92 17.48
N GLN A 343 36.41 6.94 17.11
CA GLN A 343 36.78 5.52 17.15
C GLN A 343 37.96 5.21 16.22
N THR A 344 38.00 5.79 15.02
CA THR A 344 39.11 5.61 14.08
C THR A 344 40.43 6.14 14.66
N VAL A 345 40.39 7.33 15.28
CA VAL A 345 41.55 7.93 15.95
C VAL A 345 42.03 7.05 17.12
N GLU A 346 41.11 6.55 17.94
CA GLU A 346 41.46 5.70 19.08
C GLU A 346 42.05 4.35 18.64
N ILE A 347 41.54 3.74 17.56
CA ILE A 347 42.14 2.54 16.96
C ILE A 347 43.57 2.82 16.48
N ALA A 348 43.79 3.94 15.78
CA ALA A 348 45.12 4.31 15.31
C ALA A 348 46.10 4.58 16.47
N ARG A 349 45.60 5.18 17.56
CA ARG A 349 46.35 5.36 18.81
C ARG A 349 46.76 4.03 19.43
N MET A 350 45.82 3.08 19.57
CA MET A 350 46.08 1.75 20.14
C MET A 350 47.07 0.93 19.30
N ARG A 351 47.04 1.08 17.96
CA ARG A 351 47.95 0.38 17.04
C ARG A 351 49.34 1.02 16.95
N GLY A 352 49.57 2.17 17.59
CA GLY A 352 50.82 2.91 17.47
C GLY A 352 51.07 3.49 16.07
N THR A 353 50.03 3.54 15.22
CA THR A 353 50.10 4.10 13.85
C THR A 353 49.73 5.58 13.81
N LEU A 354 49.46 6.18 14.96
CA LEU A 354 49.19 7.60 15.12
C LEU A 354 50.52 8.38 15.03
N GLY A 355 50.81 8.94 13.86
CA GLY A 355 52.03 9.73 13.60
C GLY A 355 51.73 10.95 12.73
N GLU A 356 52.72 11.83 12.54
CA GLU A 356 52.58 13.09 11.77
C GLU A 356 52.09 12.89 10.32
N THR A 357 52.28 11.70 9.75
CA THR A 357 51.83 11.32 8.39
C THR A 357 50.42 10.72 8.34
N SER A 358 49.76 10.54 9.48
CA SER A 358 48.39 10.02 9.51
C SER A 358 47.42 11.14 9.13
N HIS A 359 46.86 11.08 7.91
CA HIS A 359 45.83 12.01 7.42
C HIS A 359 44.46 11.76 8.08
N LEU A 360 44.43 11.63 9.41
CA LEU A 360 43.22 11.40 10.18
C LEU A 360 42.62 12.74 10.60
N ASN A 361 41.35 12.94 10.27
CA ASN A 361 40.60 14.11 10.69
C ASN A 361 40.21 13.95 12.17
N ILE A 362 40.94 14.61 13.06
CA ILE A 362 40.72 14.54 14.51
C ILE A 362 39.44 15.30 14.85
N PRO A 363 38.43 14.64 15.43
CA PRO A 363 37.20 15.31 15.82
C PRO A 363 37.43 16.28 16.98
N GLU A 364 36.73 17.41 16.97
CA GLU A 364 36.79 18.43 18.02
C GLU A 364 36.35 17.85 19.39
N PRO A 365 37.18 17.96 20.45
CA PRO A 365 36.83 17.50 21.80
C PRO A 365 35.60 18.23 22.36
N GLY A 366 34.70 17.50 23.03
CA GLY A 366 33.50 18.06 23.66
C GLY A 366 32.33 18.36 22.70
N LYS A 367 32.56 18.28 21.38
CA LYS A 367 31.50 18.46 20.37
C LYS A 367 30.41 17.38 20.48
N ASP A 368 30.75 16.17 20.91
CA ASP A 368 29.77 15.11 21.13
C ASP A 368 28.78 15.43 22.25
N GLN A 369 29.25 16.05 23.33
CA GLN A 369 28.39 16.52 24.42
C GLN A 369 27.45 17.62 23.93
N SER A 370 27.98 18.63 23.22
CA SER A 370 27.17 19.70 22.64
C SER A 370 26.12 19.17 21.66
N LEU A 371 26.45 18.18 20.83
CA LEU A 371 25.50 17.53 19.93
C LEU A 371 24.39 16.80 20.70
N ARG A 372 24.74 16.05 21.76
CA ARG A 372 23.74 15.37 22.61
C ARG A 372 22.80 16.35 23.29
N GLU A 373 23.31 17.47 23.79
CA GLU A 373 22.49 18.52 24.41
C GLU A 373 21.50 19.10 23.40
N LYS A 374 21.94 19.42 22.19
CA LYS A 374 21.06 19.91 21.11
C LYS A 374 20.01 18.88 20.69
N ILE A 375 20.39 17.60 20.57
CA ILE A 375 19.45 16.51 20.25
C ILE A 375 18.37 16.43 21.33
N TYR A 376 18.78 16.46 22.60
CA TYR A 376 17.84 16.43 23.73
C TYR A 376 16.89 17.64 23.73
N GLU A 377 17.38 18.85 23.45
CA GLU A 377 16.53 20.03 23.31
C GLU A 377 15.49 19.90 22.18
N LYS A 378 15.88 19.32 21.03
CA LYS A 378 14.96 19.05 19.92
C LYS A 378 13.91 18.02 20.30
N GLU A 379 14.32 16.95 20.98
CA GLU A 379 13.44 15.91 21.47
C GLU A 379 12.40 16.45 22.46
N GLN A 380 12.79 17.31 23.41
CA GLN A 380 11.84 17.95 24.32
C GLN A 380 10.80 18.79 23.57
N LYS A 381 11.21 19.58 22.57
CA LYS A 381 10.29 20.38 21.75
C LYS A 381 9.34 19.51 20.93
N ILE A 382 9.86 18.43 20.34
CA ILE A 382 9.06 17.45 19.61
C ILE A 382 7.99 16.85 20.54
N ASN A 383 8.37 16.42 21.73
CA ASN A 383 7.44 15.84 22.71
C ASN A 383 6.37 16.85 23.16
N GLU A 384 6.76 18.11 23.38
CA GLU A 384 5.81 19.19 23.69
C GLU A 384 4.79 19.42 22.56
N VAL A 385 5.25 19.45 21.30
CA VAL A 385 4.35 19.58 20.14
C VAL A 385 3.39 18.40 20.04
N LEU A 386 3.88 17.17 20.21
CA LEU A 386 3.04 15.96 20.17
C LEU A 386 2.01 15.93 21.29
N TYR A 387 2.41 16.33 22.51
CA TYR A 387 1.49 16.45 23.65
C TYR A 387 0.37 17.45 23.34
N ASN A 388 0.72 18.65 22.89
CA ASN A 388 -0.27 19.68 22.54
C ASN A 388 -1.17 19.26 21.37
N ALA A 389 -0.62 18.50 20.41
CA ALA A 389 -1.40 17.96 19.29
C ALA A 389 -2.39 16.88 19.75
N ALA A 390 -2.00 16.02 20.68
CA ALA A 390 -2.87 15.01 21.29
C ALA A 390 -3.99 15.67 22.10
N GLU A 391 -3.68 16.68 22.92
CA GLU A 391 -4.66 17.42 23.72
C GLU A 391 -5.72 18.09 22.82
N ARG A 392 -5.28 18.76 21.73
CA ARG A 392 -6.22 19.31 20.73
C ARG A 392 -7.06 18.22 20.07
N GLY A 393 -6.45 17.07 19.80
CA GLY A 393 -7.15 15.91 19.24
C GLY A 393 -8.16 15.27 20.18
N MET A 394 -8.22 15.62 21.47
CA MET A 394 -9.31 15.15 22.34
C MET A 394 -10.64 15.88 22.10
N ASP A 395 -10.65 16.97 21.32
CA ASP A 395 -11.88 17.69 20.95
C ASP A 395 -12.39 17.23 19.55
N PRO A 396 -13.56 16.57 19.47
CA PRO A 396 -14.18 16.19 18.19
C PRO A 396 -14.38 17.37 17.23
N LYS A 397 -14.65 18.56 17.76
CA LYS A 397 -14.84 19.78 16.97
C LYS A 397 -13.53 20.25 16.36
N ALA A 398 -12.43 20.19 17.12
CA ALA A 398 -11.10 20.50 16.61
C ALA A 398 -10.68 19.53 15.49
N ARG A 399 -10.94 18.22 15.65
CA ARG A 399 -10.68 17.23 14.60
C ARG A 399 -11.46 17.53 13.32
N ALA A 400 -12.75 17.83 13.45
CA ALA A 400 -13.60 18.17 12.31
C ALA A 400 -13.11 19.44 11.61
N LEU A 401 -12.73 20.47 12.37
CA LEU A 401 -12.20 21.72 11.83
C LEU A 401 -10.92 21.48 11.00
N GLU A 402 -9.94 20.75 11.54
CA GLU A 402 -8.68 20.48 10.84
C GLU A 402 -8.90 19.58 9.60
N ALA A 403 -9.89 18.68 9.64
CA ALA A 403 -10.30 17.89 8.49
C ALA A 403 -11.19 18.64 7.48
N GLY A 404 -11.51 19.92 7.72
CA GLY A 404 -12.40 20.70 6.86
C GLY A 404 -13.86 20.22 6.83
N ARG A 405 -14.29 19.46 7.85
CA ARG A 405 -15.64 18.91 7.96
C ARG A 405 -16.52 19.77 8.88
N LYS A 406 -17.82 19.78 8.60
CA LYS A 406 -18.82 20.38 9.48
C LYS A 406 -19.00 19.49 10.71
N TRP A 407 -18.89 20.07 11.91
CA TRP A 407 -19.22 19.41 13.17
C TRP A 407 -20.62 19.80 13.63
N THR A 408 -21.36 18.82 14.15
CA THR A 408 -22.67 19.00 14.79
C THR A 408 -22.65 18.45 16.21
N GLU A 409 -23.52 18.98 17.08
CA GLU A 409 -23.59 18.55 18.47
C GLU A 409 -23.96 17.06 18.57
N GLY A 410 -23.12 16.29 19.26
CA GLY A 410 -23.22 14.83 19.35
C GLY A 410 -22.31 14.06 18.39
N ASP A 411 -21.65 14.73 17.43
CA ASP A 411 -20.60 14.10 16.63
C ASP A 411 -19.37 13.83 17.50
N GLY A 412 -19.05 12.54 17.67
CA GLY A 412 -17.77 12.10 18.23
C GLY A 412 -16.64 12.23 17.22
N TYR A 413 -15.47 11.69 17.56
CA TYR A 413 -14.42 11.49 16.58
C TYR A 413 -14.46 10.09 16.02
#